data_AF-A0A536ZTA6-F1
#
_entry.id   AF-A0A536ZTA6-F1
#
_cell.length_a   1.000
_cell.length_b   1.000
_cell.length_c   1.000
_cell.angle_alpha   90.00
_cell.angle_beta   90.00
_cell.angle_gamma   90.00
#
_symmetry.space_group_name_H-M   'P 1'
#
loop_
_entity.id
_entity.type
_entity.pdbx_description
1 polymer ?
#
loop_
_entity_poly.entity_id
_entity_poly.type
_entity_poly.pdbx_seq_one_letter_code
_entity_poly.pdbx_strand_id
1 'polypeptide(L)'
;MGNRRGSLGGPHRCDAIAHHGFLVRCAKRRQWRNLLPIVSTSCADCHNPDPTKDQYRDTGSGGVKSGANRADLIIGGITTPGAYTDGKTDMYDLLYPLYIQNTTQWDAMIADIAAYLGQVFGVAPPTVAVVEYHHTSFDHYFVTTIADEITKLGNGTFTGWSRTGRSFNVYPSTSAPMGSVPVCRFFSTSFAPKSSHFYTPAASECAIVKSNPDWLYEGDVFNVMPAVLADGSCPANALAVYRLYNNGQGAAPNHRYTTDAAIRMQMIAQGWIPEGYGPLGVIMCSPP
;
A
#
# COMPACT_ATOMS: atom_id res chain seq x y z
N MET A 1 57.17 -20.58 33.25
CA MET A 1 56.29 -20.04 32.19
C MET A 1 55.52 -21.18 31.58
N GLY A 2 54.19 -21.09 31.51
CA GLY A 2 53.37 -22.11 30.85
C GLY A 2 51.99 -22.20 31.47
N ASN A 3 51.05 -21.38 30.98
CA ASN A 3 49.64 -21.49 31.35
C ASN A 3 48.85 -21.77 30.06
N ARG A 4 48.34 -23.00 29.90
CA ARG A 4 47.29 -23.32 28.94
C ARG A 4 45.95 -23.27 29.70
N ARG A 5 45.01 -22.44 29.28
CA ARG A 5 43.59 -22.57 29.64
C ARG A 5 42.79 -22.92 28.40
N GLY A 6 41.99 -23.97 28.51
CA GLY A 6 41.16 -24.53 27.46
C GLY A 6 40.03 -23.60 27.02
N SER A 7 39.72 -23.68 25.73
CA SER A 7 38.55 -23.08 25.10
C SER A 7 37.32 -23.96 25.36
N LEU A 8 36.32 -23.43 26.07
CA LEU A 8 34.94 -23.91 26.07
C LEU A 8 34.12 -22.94 25.23
N GLY A 9 34.13 -23.11 23.90
CA GLY A 9 33.32 -22.33 22.97
C GLY A 9 32.30 -23.23 22.28
N GLY A 10 31.08 -23.30 22.80
CA GLY A 10 29.93 -23.77 22.03
C GLY A 10 29.41 -22.64 21.11
N PRO A 11 28.80 -22.94 19.95
CA PRO A 11 28.36 -21.91 19.01
C PRO A 11 27.20 -21.09 19.59
N HIS A 12 27.37 -19.77 19.66
CA HIS A 12 26.29 -18.84 19.96
C HIS A 12 25.34 -18.76 18.74
N ARG A 13 24.03 -18.90 18.97
CA ARG A 13 22.99 -18.69 17.95
C ARG A 13 22.39 -17.28 18.10
N CYS A 14 22.24 -16.58 16.99
CA CYS A 14 21.55 -15.30 16.89
C CYS A 14 20.16 -15.56 16.28
N ASP A 15 19.09 -15.35 17.05
CA ASP A 15 17.72 -15.40 16.54
C ASP A 15 17.23 -13.95 16.34
N ALA A 16 16.68 -13.66 15.15
CA ALA A 16 16.05 -12.37 14.86
C ALA A 16 14.63 -12.33 15.46
N ILE A 17 14.36 -11.36 16.34
CA ILE A 17 13.00 -11.04 16.78
C ILE A 17 12.56 -9.80 15.99
N ALA A 18 11.56 -9.96 15.13
CA ALA A 18 10.98 -8.86 14.35
C ALA A 18 10.07 -8.00 15.22
N HIS A 19 10.41 -6.71 15.36
CA HIS A 19 9.45 -5.66 15.70
C HIS A 19 9.81 -4.35 15.00
N HIS A 20 8.75 -3.60 14.69
CA HIS A 20 8.68 -2.37 13.93
C HIS A 20 9.77 -1.33 14.25
N GLY A 21 10.34 -0.73 13.20
CA GLY A 21 11.22 0.43 13.28
C GLY A 21 12.71 0.08 13.44
N PHE A 22 13.54 0.73 12.62
CA PHE A 22 15.01 0.67 12.66
C PHE A 22 15.57 0.65 14.09
N LEU A 23 16.01 -0.51 14.58
CA LEU A 23 17.05 -0.75 15.61
C LEU A 23 17.03 -2.25 15.98
N VAL A 24 18.03 -3.01 15.51
CA VAL A 24 18.26 -4.39 15.95
C VAL A 24 18.75 -4.34 17.41
N ARG A 25 17.95 -4.79 18.38
CA ARG A 25 18.44 -5.08 19.73
C ARG A 25 18.74 -6.58 19.84
N CYS A 26 20.01 -6.91 20.08
CA CYS A 26 20.42 -8.26 20.45
C CYS A 26 19.94 -8.58 21.88
N ALA A 27 19.14 -9.63 22.05
CA ALA A 27 18.77 -10.18 23.36
C ALA A 27 19.06 -11.69 23.42
N LYS A 28 19.78 -12.16 24.45
CA LYS A 28 19.96 -13.59 24.73
C LYS A 28 18.71 -14.17 25.41
N ARG A 29 18.22 -15.34 24.97
CA ARG A 29 17.25 -16.16 25.73
C ARG A 29 17.86 -16.53 27.10
N ARG A 30 17.11 -16.29 28.19
CA ARG A 30 17.41 -16.86 29.52
C ARG A 30 17.16 -18.37 29.50
N GLN A 31 18.19 -19.18 29.78
CA GLN A 31 17.98 -20.42 30.52
C GLN A 31 18.16 -20.11 32.00
N TRP A 32 17.21 -20.57 32.81
CA TRP A 32 17.13 -20.31 34.25
C TRP A 32 18.35 -20.86 35.00
N ARG A 33 19.20 -19.98 35.56
CA ARG A 33 19.87 -20.12 36.88
C ARG A 33 20.77 -18.91 37.16
N ASN A 34 20.52 -18.29 38.32
CA ASN A 34 21.36 -17.37 39.10
C ASN A 34 21.62 -15.93 38.58
N LEU A 35 21.43 -15.00 39.53
CA LEU A 35 21.46 -13.55 39.45
C LEU A 35 22.90 -13.00 39.33
N LEU A 36 23.24 -12.28 38.24
CA LEU A 36 24.36 -11.31 38.14
C LEU A 36 24.11 -10.31 36.97
N PRO A 37 24.73 -9.10 36.99
CA PRO A 37 24.23 -7.94 36.25
C PRO A 37 24.51 -8.00 34.74
N ILE A 38 23.65 -7.31 33.98
CA ILE A 38 23.68 -7.18 32.52
C ILE A 38 24.97 -6.47 32.10
N VAL A 39 25.89 -7.21 31.49
CA VAL A 39 26.98 -6.62 30.71
C VAL A 39 26.46 -6.45 29.29
N SER A 40 26.22 -5.21 28.86
CA SER A 40 25.86 -4.90 27.48
C SER A 40 27.05 -5.24 26.57
N THR A 41 26.94 -6.33 25.81
CA THR A 41 27.85 -6.60 24.70
C THR A 41 27.36 -5.77 23.51
N SER A 42 28.24 -4.93 22.99
CA SER A 42 27.93 -3.96 21.92
C SER A 42 27.86 -4.65 20.55
N CYS A 43 27.18 -4.03 19.57
CA CYS A 43 27.06 -4.50 18.18
C CYS A 43 28.38 -4.98 17.53
N ALA A 44 29.53 -4.52 18.01
CA ALA A 44 30.85 -4.85 17.48
C ALA A 44 31.21 -6.34 17.58
N ASP A 45 30.55 -7.12 18.44
CA ASP A 45 30.81 -8.55 18.56
C ASP A 45 30.17 -9.36 17.42
N CYS A 46 29.25 -8.76 16.65
CA CYS A 46 28.56 -9.38 15.52
C CYS A 46 28.84 -8.69 14.17
N HIS A 47 29.40 -7.48 14.16
CA HIS A 47 29.67 -6.67 12.95
C HIS A 47 30.95 -5.84 13.08
N ASN A 48 31.60 -5.55 11.95
CA ASN A 48 32.66 -4.55 11.88
C ASN A 48 32.09 -3.13 12.19
N PRO A 49 32.84 -2.22 12.85
CA PRO A 49 32.45 -0.82 13.04
C PRO A 49 32.04 -0.05 11.76
N ASP A 50 32.47 -0.52 10.58
CA ASP A 50 31.94 -0.09 9.28
C ASP A 50 31.16 -1.24 8.62
N PRO A 51 29.82 -1.20 8.60
CA PRO A 51 28.97 -2.27 8.05
C PRO A 51 29.18 -2.52 6.55
N THR A 52 29.74 -1.54 5.82
CA THR A 52 29.99 -1.66 4.38
C THR A 52 31.21 -2.52 4.05
N LYS A 53 32.01 -2.87 5.07
CA LYS A 53 33.27 -3.63 4.95
C LYS A 53 33.24 -5.01 5.61
N ASP A 54 32.06 -5.49 6.00
CA ASP A 54 31.93 -6.87 6.47
C ASP A 54 32.27 -7.82 5.31
N GLN A 55 33.40 -8.54 5.43
CA GLN A 55 33.77 -9.57 4.47
C GLN A 55 32.84 -10.78 4.66
N TYR A 56 31.88 -10.86 3.75
CA TYR A 56 31.05 -12.00 3.35
C TYR A 56 31.48 -13.34 3.96
N ARG A 57 31.08 -13.59 5.21
CA ARG A 57 31.10 -14.93 5.79
C ARG A 57 29.73 -15.52 5.59
N ASP A 58 29.66 -16.54 4.74
CA ASP A 58 28.49 -17.41 4.62
C ASP A 58 28.23 -18.08 5.96
N THR A 59 27.41 -17.45 6.78
CA THR A 59 26.68 -18.13 7.84
C THR A 59 25.32 -18.50 7.28
N GLY A 60 25.05 -19.81 7.25
CA GLY A 60 23.79 -20.41 6.80
C GLY A 60 22.62 -20.10 7.73
N SER A 61 22.28 -18.83 7.88
CA SER A 61 21.01 -18.36 8.39
C SER A 61 20.22 -17.81 7.21
N GLY A 62 19.08 -18.42 6.90
CA GLY A 62 18.17 -18.06 5.80
C GLY A 62 17.53 -16.67 5.94
N GLY A 63 18.36 -15.64 5.93
CA GLY A 63 18.00 -14.23 5.91
C GLY A 63 18.81 -13.54 4.83
N VAL A 64 18.10 -12.83 3.95
CA VAL A 64 18.66 -12.03 2.86
C VAL A 64 19.76 -11.09 3.39
N LYS A 65 20.91 -11.06 2.70
CA LYS A 65 22.11 -10.31 3.09
C LYS A 65 21.83 -8.80 3.15
N SER A 66 22.08 -8.16 4.30
CA SER A 66 22.00 -6.71 4.43
C SER A 66 23.13 -6.06 3.64
N GLY A 67 22.80 -5.42 2.52
CA GLY A 67 23.77 -4.77 1.64
C GLY A 67 23.60 -5.12 0.15
N ALA A 68 22.74 -6.07 -0.20
CA ALA A 68 22.31 -6.20 -1.58
C ALA A 68 21.41 -5.02 -1.95
N ASN A 69 21.82 -4.25 -2.95
CA ASN A 69 20.98 -3.25 -3.59
C ASN A 69 19.69 -3.95 -4.00
N ARG A 70 18.51 -3.34 -3.81
CA ARG A 70 17.22 -4.01 -4.09
C ARG A 70 17.12 -4.60 -5.51
N ALA A 71 17.86 -4.05 -6.46
CA ALA A 71 18.00 -4.56 -7.82
C ALA A 71 18.76 -5.91 -7.89
N ASP A 72 19.83 -6.09 -7.12
CA ASP A 72 20.69 -7.28 -7.19
C ASP A 72 20.03 -8.54 -6.62
N LEU A 73 19.11 -8.37 -5.67
CA LEU A 73 18.30 -9.47 -5.13
C LEU A 73 17.26 -9.96 -6.12
N ILE A 74 16.56 -9.05 -6.80
CA ILE A 74 15.52 -9.39 -7.75
C ILE A 74 16.16 -9.95 -9.04
N ILE A 75 17.21 -9.30 -9.54
CA ILE A 75 17.98 -9.80 -10.69
C ILE A 75 18.61 -11.15 -10.34
N GLY A 76 19.33 -11.25 -9.21
CA GLY A 76 19.97 -12.50 -8.76
C GLY A 76 18.99 -13.65 -8.56
N GLY A 77 17.80 -13.38 -8.00
CA GLY A 77 16.72 -14.35 -7.85
C GLY A 77 16.13 -14.85 -9.15
N ILE A 78 16.01 -13.99 -10.15
CA ILE A 78 15.40 -14.32 -11.45
C ILE A 78 16.41 -14.94 -12.42
N THR A 79 17.72 -14.70 -12.26
CA THR A 79 18.75 -15.20 -13.19
C THR A 79 19.51 -16.42 -12.68
N THR A 80 19.36 -16.79 -11.41
CA THR A 80 20.24 -17.79 -10.75
C THR A 80 19.43 -18.87 -10.04
N PRO A 81 18.96 -19.91 -10.76
CA PRO A 81 18.27 -21.06 -10.17
C PRO A 81 19.06 -21.67 -9.01
N GLY A 82 18.39 -21.99 -7.92
CA GLY A 82 18.89 -22.67 -6.73
C GLY A 82 19.70 -21.79 -5.78
N ALA A 83 20.01 -20.54 -6.16
CA ALA A 83 20.84 -19.66 -5.33
C ALA A 83 20.07 -19.00 -4.18
N TYR A 84 18.76 -18.80 -4.34
CA TYR A 84 17.91 -18.08 -3.40
C TYR A 84 16.71 -18.94 -2.99
N THR A 85 16.97 -19.92 -2.13
CA THR A 85 15.96 -20.85 -1.63
C THR A 85 15.84 -20.80 -0.11
N ASP A 86 14.62 -20.99 0.40
CA ASP A 86 14.35 -21.25 1.83
C ASP A 86 14.38 -22.75 2.18
N GLY A 87 14.82 -23.59 1.23
CA GLY A 87 14.83 -25.06 1.34
C GLY A 87 13.51 -25.72 0.96
N LYS A 88 12.47 -24.95 0.59
CA LYS A 88 11.18 -25.46 0.08
C LYS A 88 10.75 -24.80 -1.23
N THR A 89 11.09 -23.53 -1.41
CA THR A 89 10.74 -22.70 -2.56
C THR A 89 12.01 -22.04 -3.09
N ASP A 90 12.20 -22.05 -4.40
CA ASP A 90 13.25 -21.30 -5.07
C ASP A 90 12.68 -19.98 -5.60
N MET A 91 13.36 -18.87 -5.30
CA MET A 91 12.96 -17.55 -5.79
C MET A 91 13.02 -17.46 -7.33
N TYR A 92 13.85 -18.29 -7.98
CA TYR A 92 13.85 -18.42 -9.44
C TYR A 92 12.53 -18.99 -9.94
N ASP A 93 12.11 -20.16 -9.46
CA ASP A 93 10.83 -20.78 -9.85
C ASP A 93 9.63 -19.87 -9.56
N LEU A 94 9.76 -19.06 -8.52
CA LEU A 94 8.75 -18.12 -8.08
C LEU A 94 8.63 -16.86 -8.96
N LEU A 95 9.75 -16.22 -9.29
CA LEU A 95 9.78 -14.91 -9.96
C LEU A 95 9.99 -15.01 -11.49
N TYR A 96 10.56 -16.11 -11.98
CA TYR A 96 10.87 -16.30 -13.39
C TYR A 96 9.63 -16.25 -14.32
N PRO A 97 8.45 -16.83 -13.95
CA PRO A 97 7.24 -16.71 -14.76
C PRO A 97 6.71 -15.27 -14.90
N LEU A 98 6.90 -14.41 -13.89
CA LEU A 98 6.53 -12.99 -13.94
C LEU A 98 7.53 -12.20 -14.81
N TYR A 99 8.82 -12.52 -14.68
CA TYR A 99 9.88 -11.91 -15.47
C TYR A 99 9.67 -12.10 -16.97
N ILE A 100 9.36 -13.33 -17.43
CA ILE A 100 9.14 -13.61 -18.85
C ILE A 100 7.89 -12.91 -19.42
N GLN A 101 6.91 -12.57 -18.58
CA GLN A 101 5.71 -11.85 -18.99
C GLN A 101 5.93 -10.34 -19.12
N ASN A 102 6.95 -9.77 -18.46
CA ASN A 102 7.13 -8.33 -18.34
C ASN A 102 8.54 -7.83 -18.72
N THR A 103 9.24 -8.56 -19.60
CA THR A 103 10.64 -8.32 -20.01
C THR A 103 10.95 -6.92 -20.55
N THR A 104 9.93 -6.14 -20.93
CA THR A 104 10.06 -4.80 -21.52
C THR A 104 9.81 -3.63 -20.55
N GLN A 105 9.38 -3.88 -19.30
CA GLN A 105 9.04 -2.82 -18.34
C GLN A 105 9.52 -3.13 -16.90
N TRP A 106 10.76 -2.75 -16.59
CA TRP A 106 11.39 -3.03 -15.29
C TRP A 106 10.68 -2.40 -14.07
N ASP A 107 10.08 -1.22 -14.21
CA ASP A 107 9.38 -0.54 -13.11
C ASP A 107 8.02 -1.19 -12.78
N ALA A 108 7.32 -1.73 -13.79
CA ALA A 108 6.07 -2.48 -13.61
C ALA A 108 6.33 -3.82 -12.89
N MET A 109 7.47 -4.46 -13.21
CA MET A 109 7.85 -5.75 -12.64
C MET A 109 7.98 -5.72 -11.10
N ILE A 110 8.44 -4.62 -10.51
CA ILE A 110 8.63 -4.53 -9.04
C ILE A 110 7.29 -4.51 -8.30
N ALA A 111 6.29 -3.79 -8.84
CA ALA A 111 4.96 -3.74 -8.25
C ALA A 111 4.25 -5.11 -8.38
N ASP A 112 4.42 -5.78 -9.51
CA ASP A 112 3.86 -7.11 -9.77
C ASP A 112 4.50 -8.19 -8.87
N ILE A 113 5.82 -8.14 -8.67
CA ILE A 113 6.54 -9.03 -7.76
C ILE A 113 6.07 -8.82 -6.31
N ALA A 114 5.91 -7.56 -5.87
CA ALA A 114 5.42 -7.27 -4.52
C ALA A 114 3.99 -7.80 -4.29
N ALA A 115 3.10 -7.65 -5.27
CA ALA A 115 1.75 -8.20 -5.23
C ALA A 115 1.74 -9.74 -5.19
N TYR A 116 2.55 -10.37 -6.03
CA TYR A 116 2.68 -11.82 -6.10
C TYR A 116 3.25 -12.42 -4.80
N LEU A 117 4.30 -11.82 -4.24
CA LEU A 117 4.86 -12.24 -2.95
C LEU A 117 3.83 -12.07 -1.82
N GLY A 118 3.06 -10.99 -1.83
CA GLY A 118 1.94 -10.79 -0.90
C GLY A 118 0.90 -11.91 -0.95
N GLN A 119 0.60 -12.41 -2.17
CA GLN A 119 -0.31 -13.54 -2.37
C GLN A 119 0.28 -14.87 -1.88
N VAL A 120 1.54 -15.17 -2.24
CA VAL A 120 2.19 -16.44 -1.87
C VAL A 120 2.41 -16.58 -0.37
N PHE A 121 2.82 -15.49 0.29
CA PHE A 121 3.11 -15.51 1.72
C PHE A 121 1.94 -15.09 2.60
N GLY A 122 0.76 -14.81 2.02
CA GLY A 122 -0.44 -14.44 2.76
C GLY A 122 -0.31 -13.12 3.54
N VAL A 123 0.58 -12.23 3.09
CA VAL A 123 0.84 -10.92 3.72
C VAL A 123 0.24 -9.83 2.83
N ALA A 124 -1.07 -9.88 2.60
CA ALA A 124 -1.77 -8.81 1.91
C ALA A 124 -1.73 -7.54 2.78
N PRO A 125 -1.47 -6.35 2.20
CA PRO A 125 -1.56 -5.12 2.96
C PRO A 125 -2.99 -4.98 3.53
N PRO A 126 -3.14 -4.50 4.77
CA PRO A 126 -4.46 -4.30 5.36
C PRO A 126 -5.26 -3.31 4.53
N THR A 127 -6.55 -3.60 4.35
CA THR A 127 -7.48 -2.74 3.63
C THR A 127 -8.59 -2.24 4.56
N VAL A 128 -9.22 -1.14 4.16
CA VAL A 128 -10.43 -0.61 4.78
C VAL A 128 -11.46 -0.34 3.69
N ALA A 129 -12.74 -0.62 3.97
CA ALA A 129 -13.81 -0.37 3.03
C ALA A 129 -14.17 1.12 3.01
N VAL A 130 -14.15 1.70 1.81
CA VAL A 130 -14.84 2.94 1.49
C VAL A 130 -16.34 2.63 1.38
N VAL A 131 -17.19 3.38 2.07
CA VAL A 131 -18.64 3.20 2.06
C VAL A 131 -19.30 4.32 1.26
N GLU A 132 -20.15 3.97 0.29
CA GLU A 132 -20.92 4.93 -0.50
C GLU A 132 -22.29 5.26 0.13
N TYR A 133 -22.60 6.56 0.10
CA TYR A 133 -23.88 7.14 0.48
C TYR A 133 -24.43 8.00 -0.65
N HIS A 134 -25.75 8.08 -0.74
CA HIS A 134 -26.47 8.93 -1.70
C HIS A 134 -27.39 9.89 -0.96
N HIS A 135 -27.42 11.14 -1.41
CA HIS A 135 -28.34 12.16 -0.93
C HIS A 135 -29.42 12.40 -1.98
N THR A 136 -30.66 11.98 -1.70
CA THR A 136 -31.74 11.99 -2.69
C THR A 136 -32.12 13.39 -3.18
N SER A 137 -32.25 14.38 -2.28
CA SER A 137 -32.61 15.75 -2.69
C SER A 137 -31.52 16.49 -3.47
N PHE A 138 -30.25 16.13 -3.27
CA PHE A 138 -29.13 16.74 -3.98
C PHE A 138 -28.82 15.99 -5.28
N ASP A 139 -29.15 14.70 -5.31
CA ASP A 139 -28.63 13.68 -6.22
C ASP A 139 -27.10 13.59 -6.19
N HIS A 140 -26.54 13.66 -4.98
CA HIS A 140 -25.09 13.63 -4.75
C HIS A 140 -24.67 12.32 -4.10
N TYR A 141 -23.49 11.84 -4.48
CA TYR A 141 -22.82 10.70 -3.88
C TYR A 141 -21.68 11.18 -2.99
N PHE A 142 -21.45 10.43 -1.91
CA PHE A 142 -20.37 10.64 -0.96
C PHE A 142 -19.76 9.31 -0.58
N VAL A 143 -18.44 9.29 -0.37
CA VAL A 143 -17.71 8.09 0.01
C VAL A 143 -16.77 8.38 1.18
N THR A 144 -16.71 7.47 2.15
CA THR A 144 -15.82 7.65 3.31
C THR A 144 -15.35 6.33 3.92
N THR A 145 -14.16 6.36 4.51
CA THR A 145 -13.59 5.32 5.39
C THR A 145 -13.67 5.72 6.87
N ILE A 146 -14.04 6.96 7.17
CA ILE A 146 -13.93 7.57 8.50
C ILE A 146 -15.09 7.11 9.37
N ALA A 147 -14.78 6.37 10.44
CA ALA A 147 -15.78 5.74 11.31
C ALA A 147 -16.77 6.74 11.95
N ASP A 148 -16.31 7.94 12.31
CA ASP A 148 -17.16 9.00 12.86
C ASP A 148 -18.16 9.54 11.82
N GLU A 149 -17.71 9.78 10.57
CA GLU A 149 -18.59 10.19 9.47
C GLU A 149 -19.62 9.09 9.16
N ILE A 150 -19.18 7.83 9.11
CA ILE A 150 -20.06 6.66 8.92
C ILE A 150 -21.13 6.59 10.01
N THR A 151 -20.75 6.85 11.26
CA THR A 151 -21.67 6.84 12.40
C THR A 151 -22.69 7.97 12.29
N LYS A 152 -22.25 9.18 11.97
CA LYS A 152 -23.11 10.38 11.79
C LYS A 152 -24.05 10.28 10.59
N LEU A 153 -23.61 9.65 9.51
CA LEU A 153 -24.48 9.35 8.36
C LEU A 153 -25.47 8.23 8.70
N GLY A 154 -25.04 7.22 9.46
CA GLY A 154 -25.86 6.07 9.84
C GLY A 154 -26.95 6.39 10.88
N ASN A 155 -26.70 7.33 11.79
CA ASN A 155 -27.65 7.72 12.83
C ASN A 155 -28.53 8.93 12.46
N GLY A 156 -28.38 9.48 11.24
CA GLY A 156 -29.17 10.61 10.76
C GLY A 156 -28.72 11.99 11.27
N THR A 157 -27.52 12.12 11.83
CA THR A 157 -26.94 13.44 12.18
C THR A 157 -26.87 14.35 10.95
N PHE A 158 -26.51 13.78 9.80
CA PHE A 158 -26.62 14.43 8.51
C PHE A 158 -27.87 13.90 7.78
N THR A 159 -28.89 14.74 7.66
CA THR A 159 -30.17 14.38 7.04
C THR A 159 -30.01 14.20 5.52
N GLY A 160 -30.90 13.40 4.92
CA GLY A 160 -30.97 13.20 3.47
C GLY A 160 -30.02 12.14 2.89
N TRP A 161 -29.03 11.68 3.64
CA TRP A 161 -28.09 10.64 3.22
C TRP A 161 -28.60 9.22 3.51
N SER A 162 -28.36 8.29 2.60
CA SER A 162 -28.67 6.87 2.75
C SER A 162 -27.56 6.00 2.18
N ARG A 163 -27.27 4.86 2.81
CA ARG A 163 -26.30 3.88 2.29
C ARG A 163 -26.81 3.33 0.96
N THR A 164 -25.94 3.27 -0.05
CA THR A 164 -26.28 2.65 -1.35
C THR A 164 -26.06 1.13 -1.37
N GLY A 165 -25.37 0.61 -0.35
CA GLY A 165 -24.89 -0.78 -0.32
C GLY A 165 -23.63 -1.00 -1.16
N ARG A 166 -23.05 0.05 -1.75
CA ARG A 166 -21.81 -0.04 -2.53
C ARG A 166 -20.60 0.34 -1.69
N SER A 167 -19.51 -0.36 -1.94
CA SER A 167 -18.21 -0.16 -1.29
C SER A 167 -17.09 -0.70 -2.17
N PHE A 168 -15.88 -0.23 -1.92
CA PHE A 168 -14.64 -0.80 -2.45
C PHE A 168 -13.53 -0.64 -1.41
N ASN A 169 -12.44 -1.36 -1.57
CA ASN A 169 -11.36 -1.36 -0.60
C ASN A 169 -10.33 -0.28 -0.94
N VAL A 170 -9.70 0.27 0.09
CA VAL A 170 -8.54 1.17 -0.03
C VAL A 170 -7.52 0.81 1.04
N TYR A 171 -6.30 1.31 0.93
CA TYR A 171 -5.30 1.14 1.96
C TYR A 171 -5.41 2.25 3.01
N PRO A 172 -5.40 1.93 4.32
CA PRO A 172 -5.24 2.94 5.36
C PRO A 172 -3.89 3.64 5.21
N SER A 173 -3.87 4.97 5.36
CA SER A 173 -2.63 5.76 5.18
C SER A 173 -1.50 5.36 6.14
N THR A 174 -1.85 4.80 7.31
CA THR A 174 -0.89 4.32 8.32
C THR A 174 -0.20 3.01 7.96
N SER A 175 -0.72 2.27 6.99
CA SER A 175 -0.24 0.94 6.61
C SER A 175 -0.31 0.70 5.10
N ALA A 176 -0.20 1.78 4.32
CA ALA A 176 -0.27 1.73 2.87
C ALA A 176 0.98 1.07 2.27
N PRO A 177 0.84 0.18 1.27
CA PRO A 177 1.97 -0.47 0.63
C PRO A 177 2.81 0.52 -0.19
N MET A 178 4.07 0.15 -0.41
CA MET A 178 4.97 0.90 -1.29
C MET A 178 4.39 0.95 -2.72
N GLY A 179 4.49 2.10 -3.38
CA GLY A 179 3.92 2.33 -4.71
C GLY A 179 2.46 2.79 -4.70
N SER A 180 1.78 2.75 -3.55
CA SER A 180 0.49 3.43 -3.40
C SER A 180 0.66 4.94 -3.27
N VAL A 181 -0.38 5.68 -3.64
CA VAL A 181 -0.43 7.15 -3.59
C VAL A 181 -1.59 7.61 -2.69
N PRO A 182 -1.43 8.74 -1.97
CA PRO A 182 -2.52 9.29 -1.16
C PRO A 182 -3.63 9.87 -2.05
N VAL A 183 -4.86 9.86 -1.54
CA VAL A 183 -6.03 10.47 -2.19
C VAL A 183 -6.42 11.73 -1.45
N CYS A 184 -6.26 12.87 -2.11
CA CYS A 184 -6.71 14.16 -1.61
C CYS A 184 -8.23 14.23 -1.59
N ARG A 185 -8.82 14.64 -0.46
CA ARG A 185 -10.25 14.96 -0.34
C ARG A 185 -10.46 16.47 -0.26
N PHE A 186 -11.50 16.93 -0.93
CA PHE A 186 -11.93 18.31 -0.91
C PHE A 186 -13.43 18.41 -0.65
N PHE A 187 -13.82 19.51 0.00
CA PHE A 187 -15.20 19.87 0.27
C PHE A 187 -15.53 21.24 -0.30
N SER A 188 -16.72 21.41 -0.86
CA SER A 188 -17.19 22.71 -1.35
C SER A 188 -18.61 23.02 -0.89
N THR A 189 -18.81 24.26 -0.45
CA THR A 189 -20.11 24.88 -0.18
C THR A 189 -20.41 26.04 -1.14
N SER A 190 -19.56 26.28 -2.14
CA SER A 190 -19.76 27.34 -3.14
C SER A 190 -21.03 27.14 -3.98
N PHE A 191 -21.62 25.96 -3.93
CA PHE A 191 -22.83 25.58 -4.66
C PHE A 191 -24.09 25.60 -3.78
N ALA A 192 -24.11 26.48 -2.77
CA ALA A 192 -25.21 26.61 -1.82
C ALA A 192 -26.58 26.66 -2.52
N PRO A 193 -27.60 25.93 -2.00
CA PRO A 193 -27.62 25.24 -0.71
C PRO A 193 -26.99 23.84 -0.71
N LYS A 194 -26.43 23.39 -1.84
CA LYS A 194 -25.80 22.07 -1.96
C LYS A 194 -24.32 22.14 -1.57
N SER A 195 -23.78 20.99 -1.19
CA SER A 195 -22.35 20.79 -0.98
C SER A 195 -21.84 19.60 -1.78
N SER A 196 -20.54 19.56 -2.01
CA SER A 196 -19.92 18.49 -2.79
C SER A 196 -18.59 18.06 -2.21
N HIS A 197 -18.22 16.82 -2.50
CA HIS A 197 -16.90 16.29 -2.22
C HIS A 197 -16.21 15.88 -3.52
N PHE A 198 -14.89 16.07 -3.54
CA PHE A 198 -14.03 15.69 -4.65
C PHE A 198 -12.82 14.92 -4.13
N TYR A 199 -12.41 13.88 -4.88
CA TYR A 199 -11.34 12.97 -4.51
C TYR A 199 -10.41 12.77 -5.69
N THR A 200 -9.10 12.86 -5.45
CA THR A 200 -8.12 12.59 -6.49
C THR A 200 -6.82 11.98 -5.95
N PRO A 201 -6.31 10.92 -6.58
CA PRO A 201 -4.97 10.39 -6.33
C PRO A 201 -3.88 11.14 -7.14
N ALA A 202 -4.28 12.01 -8.07
CA ALA A 202 -3.34 12.67 -8.97
C ALA A 202 -2.74 13.91 -8.29
N ALA A 203 -1.44 13.87 -8.03
CA ALA A 203 -0.74 14.95 -7.32
C ALA A 203 -0.89 16.32 -8.02
N SER A 204 -0.90 16.34 -9.36
CA SER A 204 -1.12 17.56 -10.16
C SER A 204 -2.53 18.10 -10.02
N GLU A 205 -3.55 17.24 -10.12
CA GLU A 205 -4.96 17.62 -9.94
C GLU A 205 -5.20 18.11 -8.50
N CYS A 206 -4.64 17.41 -7.50
CA CYS A 206 -4.70 17.84 -6.11
C CYS A 206 -4.09 19.24 -5.91
N ALA A 207 -2.94 19.53 -6.53
CA ALA A 207 -2.31 20.85 -6.45
C ALA A 207 -3.16 21.95 -7.12
N ILE A 208 -3.82 21.63 -8.24
CA ILE A 208 -4.73 22.55 -8.94
C ILE A 208 -5.98 22.84 -8.10
N VAL A 209 -6.61 21.82 -7.51
CA VAL A 209 -7.82 22.03 -6.71
C VAL A 209 -7.49 22.76 -5.41
N LYS A 210 -6.30 22.54 -4.82
CA LYS A 210 -5.81 23.32 -3.67
C LYS A 210 -5.68 24.82 -3.94
N SER A 211 -5.50 25.25 -5.19
CA SER A 211 -5.44 26.66 -5.55
C SER A 211 -6.80 27.27 -5.91
N ASN A 212 -7.85 26.45 -5.99
CA ASN A 212 -9.20 26.90 -6.29
C ASN A 212 -9.90 27.33 -4.97
N PRO A 213 -10.32 28.61 -4.83
CA PRO A 213 -10.98 29.11 -3.61
C PRO A 213 -12.35 28.49 -3.35
N ASP A 214 -12.98 27.85 -4.33
CA ASP A 214 -14.27 27.16 -4.16
C ASP A 214 -14.15 25.82 -3.44
N TRP A 215 -12.92 25.31 -3.25
CA TRP A 215 -12.66 23.99 -2.68
C TRP A 215 -11.77 24.08 -1.44
N LEU A 216 -12.28 23.57 -0.32
CA LEU A 216 -11.54 23.37 0.91
C LEU A 216 -10.83 22.03 0.86
N TYR A 217 -9.50 22.02 0.98
CA TYR A 217 -8.74 20.79 1.17
C TYR A 217 -8.97 20.23 2.59
N GLU A 218 -9.43 18.98 2.67
CA GLU A 218 -9.72 18.31 3.94
C GLU A 218 -8.62 17.34 4.38
N GLY A 219 -7.70 16.98 3.49
CA GLY A 219 -6.58 16.08 3.79
C GLY A 219 -6.45 14.92 2.81
N ASP A 220 -5.45 14.08 3.06
CA ASP A 220 -5.26 12.80 2.41
C ASP A 220 -5.98 11.72 3.22
N VAL A 221 -7.03 11.12 2.66
CA VAL A 221 -8.01 10.34 3.45
C VAL A 221 -7.82 8.82 3.38
N PHE A 222 -7.08 8.34 2.40
CA PHE A 222 -6.65 6.95 2.23
C PHE A 222 -5.62 6.86 1.10
N ASN A 223 -5.09 5.66 0.87
CA ASN A 223 -4.15 5.37 -0.21
C ASN A 223 -4.72 4.33 -1.19
N VAL A 224 -4.29 4.42 -2.44
CA VAL A 224 -4.68 3.53 -3.55
C VAL A 224 -3.49 3.26 -4.45
N MET A 225 -3.55 2.20 -5.26
CA MET A 225 -2.59 2.06 -6.34
C MET A 225 -2.95 3.04 -7.47
N PRO A 226 -1.97 3.72 -8.09
CA PRO A 226 -2.24 4.58 -9.24
C PRO A 226 -2.68 3.74 -10.44
N ALA A 227 -3.65 4.25 -11.19
CA ALA A 227 -3.94 3.73 -12.53
C ALA A 227 -2.88 4.23 -13.52
N VAL A 228 -2.58 3.42 -14.54
CA VAL A 228 -1.62 3.79 -15.58
C VAL A 228 -2.17 4.96 -16.39
N LEU A 229 -1.42 6.06 -16.47
CA LEU A 229 -1.88 7.30 -17.11
C LEU A 229 -2.26 7.12 -18.60
N ALA A 230 -1.56 6.22 -19.30
CA ALA A 230 -1.73 6.02 -20.73
C ALA A 230 -3.06 5.34 -21.10
N ASP A 231 -3.50 4.35 -20.32
CA ASP A 231 -4.63 3.48 -20.69
C ASP A 231 -5.63 3.21 -19.56
N GLY A 232 -5.37 3.70 -18.34
CA GLY A 232 -6.21 3.47 -17.17
C GLY A 232 -6.14 2.05 -16.62
N SER A 233 -5.15 1.24 -17.03
CA SER A 233 -4.98 -0.12 -16.50
C SER A 233 -4.57 -0.09 -15.02
N CYS A 234 -4.95 -1.15 -14.30
CA CYS A 234 -4.63 -1.35 -12.90
C CYS A 234 -3.63 -2.50 -12.73
N PRO A 235 -2.79 -2.47 -11.68
CA PRO A 235 -1.92 -3.58 -11.33
C PRO A 235 -2.70 -4.89 -11.16
N ALA A 236 -2.01 -6.03 -11.28
CA ALA A 236 -2.61 -7.34 -11.10
C ALA A 236 -3.36 -7.42 -9.75
N ASN A 237 -4.54 -8.05 -9.77
CA ASN A 237 -5.45 -8.21 -8.63
C ASN A 237 -6.08 -6.91 -8.08
N ALA A 238 -5.84 -5.73 -8.67
CA ALA A 238 -6.54 -4.51 -8.32
C ALA A 238 -7.77 -4.27 -9.21
N LEU A 239 -8.80 -3.65 -8.65
CA LEU A 239 -10.03 -3.29 -9.33
C LEU A 239 -9.98 -1.83 -9.78
N ALA A 240 -10.36 -1.57 -11.03
CA ALA A 240 -10.52 -0.22 -11.54
C ALA A 240 -11.63 0.52 -10.79
N VAL A 241 -11.33 1.73 -10.29
CA VAL A 241 -12.33 2.65 -9.75
C VAL A 241 -12.63 3.72 -10.80
N TYR A 242 -13.87 3.74 -11.26
CA TYR A 242 -14.38 4.72 -12.22
C TYR A 242 -14.80 5.99 -11.50
N ARG A 243 -14.38 7.16 -11.99
CA ARG A 243 -14.89 8.47 -11.54
C ARG A 243 -15.90 8.99 -12.56
N LEU A 244 -17.09 9.34 -12.11
CA LEU A 244 -18.17 9.84 -12.95
C LEU A 244 -18.54 11.23 -12.45
N TYR A 245 -18.40 12.26 -13.29
CA TYR A 245 -18.83 13.62 -13.03
C TYR A 245 -20.29 13.81 -13.47
N ASN A 246 -21.12 14.40 -12.62
CA ASN A 246 -22.54 14.63 -12.92
C ASN A 246 -22.82 15.70 -13.99
N ASN A 247 -21.80 16.23 -14.68
CA ASN A 247 -21.96 17.29 -15.68
C ASN A 247 -22.67 18.55 -15.14
N GLY A 248 -22.51 18.85 -13.84
CA GLY A 248 -23.16 19.99 -13.18
C GLY A 248 -24.68 19.87 -13.07
N GLN A 249 -25.23 18.68 -13.30
CA GLN A 249 -26.66 18.42 -13.15
C GLN A 249 -27.14 18.83 -11.74
N GLY A 250 -28.29 19.50 -11.68
CA GLY A 250 -28.82 19.99 -10.40
C GLY A 250 -28.06 21.20 -9.82
N ALA A 251 -27.32 21.96 -10.64
CA ALA A 251 -26.65 23.22 -10.29
C ALA A 251 -25.52 23.12 -9.25
N ALA A 252 -25.02 21.91 -9.01
CA ALA A 252 -23.83 21.66 -8.20
C ALA A 252 -23.06 20.47 -8.79
N PRO A 253 -21.72 20.55 -8.92
CA PRO A 253 -20.92 19.43 -9.38
C PRO A 253 -20.91 18.33 -8.33
N ASN A 254 -20.94 17.07 -8.76
CA ASN A 254 -20.71 15.91 -7.90
C ASN A 254 -20.01 14.80 -8.67
N HIS A 255 -19.23 14.00 -7.95
CA HIS A 255 -18.51 12.86 -8.50
C HIS A 255 -18.91 11.59 -7.78
N ARG A 256 -19.18 10.53 -8.55
CA ARG A 256 -19.40 9.18 -8.04
C ARG A 256 -18.20 8.31 -8.33
N TYR A 257 -17.83 7.46 -7.37
CA TYR A 257 -16.67 6.56 -7.45
C TYR A 257 -17.15 5.13 -7.28
N THR A 258 -16.87 4.25 -8.25
CA THR A 258 -17.36 2.88 -8.20
C THR A 258 -16.41 1.90 -8.90
N THR A 259 -16.35 0.67 -8.42
CA THR A 259 -15.69 -0.45 -9.10
C THR A 259 -16.63 -1.24 -10.00
N ASP A 260 -17.94 -0.94 -9.96
CA ASP A 260 -18.98 -1.66 -10.70
C ASP A 260 -19.16 -1.07 -12.10
N ALA A 261 -18.81 -1.86 -13.13
CA ALA A 261 -18.93 -1.44 -14.52
C ALA A 261 -20.40 -1.24 -14.97
N ALA A 262 -21.36 -1.95 -14.37
CA ALA A 262 -22.77 -1.75 -14.66
C ALA A 262 -23.26 -0.42 -14.09
N ILE A 263 -22.83 -0.04 -12.88
CA ILE A 263 -23.10 1.30 -12.32
C ILE A 263 -22.49 2.36 -13.21
N ARG A 264 -21.23 2.20 -13.63
CA ARG A 264 -20.58 3.14 -14.55
C ARG A 264 -21.43 3.37 -15.80
N MET A 265 -21.88 2.31 -16.47
CA MET A 265 -22.73 2.39 -17.66
C MET A 265 -24.09 3.04 -17.36
N GLN A 266 -24.68 2.76 -16.20
CA GLN A 266 -25.91 3.40 -15.75
C GLN A 266 -25.74 4.91 -15.59
N MET A 267 -24.67 5.37 -14.92
CA MET A 267 -24.42 6.81 -14.73
C MET A 267 -24.22 7.52 -16.08
N ILE A 268 -23.50 6.89 -17.01
CA ILE A 268 -23.31 7.43 -18.38
C ILE A 268 -24.65 7.54 -19.10
N ALA A 269 -25.53 6.54 -19.00
CA ALA A 269 -26.88 6.61 -19.56
C ALA A 269 -27.74 7.72 -18.94
N GLN A 270 -27.41 8.15 -17.72
CA GLN A 270 -28.03 9.29 -17.02
C GLN A 270 -27.32 10.62 -17.32
N GLY A 271 -26.41 10.66 -18.30
CA GLY A 271 -25.72 11.90 -18.73
C GLY A 271 -24.53 12.30 -17.86
N TRP A 272 -24.00 11.39 -17.03
CA TRP A 272 -22.74 11.61 -16.31
C TRP A 272 -21.55 11.37 -17.24
N ILE A 273 -20.46 12.09 -17.00
CA ILE A 273 -19.25 12.08 -17.82
C ILE A 273 -18.17 11.25 -17.09
N PRO A 274 -17.61 10.19 -17.71
CA PRO A 274 -16.49 9.47 -17.12
C PRO A 274 -15.23 10.34 -17.14
N GLU A 275 -14.51 10.37 -16.03
CA GLU A 275 -13.26 11.11 -15.85
C GLU A 275 -12.16 10.20 -15.32
N GLY A 276 -10.91 10.48 -15.68
CA GLY A 276 -9.75 9.68 -15.31
C GLY A 276 -8.96 9.25 -16.54
N TYR A 277 -8.23 8.15 -16.41
CA TYR A 277 -7.32 7.66 -17.43
C TYR A 277 -7.97 6.59 -18.32
N GLY A 278 -7.48 6.52 -19.56
CA GLY A 278 -7.95 5.55 -20.55
C GLY A 278 -9.39 5.76 -21.03
N PRO A 279 -9.87 4.90 -21.94
CA PRO A 279 -11.22 4.99 -22.51
C PRO A 279 -12.33 4.74 -21.48
N LEU A 280 -11.99 4.16 -20.33
CA LEU A 280 -12.96 3.84 -19.29
C LEU A 280 -13.09 4.93 -18.21
N GLY A 281 -12.19 5.90 -18.12
CA GLY A 281 -12.19 6.90 -17.04
C GLY A 281 -11.88 6.26 -15.69
N VAL A 282 -10.74 5.56 -15.62
CA VAL A 282 -10.25 4.95 -14.38
C VAL A 282 -9.41 5.98 -13.65
N ILE A 283 -9.84 6.39 -12.45
CA ILE A 283 -9.11 7.40 -11.68
C ILE A 283 -8.07 6.78 -10.74
N MET A 284 -8.36 5.60 -10.19
CA MET A 284 -7.53 4.89 -9.22
C MET A 284 -7.78 3.39 -9.24
N CYS A 285 -6.92 2.62 -8.57
CA CYS A 285 -7.03 1.18 -8.44
C CYS A 285 -7.25 0.77 -6.98
N SER A 286 -8.42 0.17 -6.74
CA SER A 286 -8.82 -0.41 -5.46
C SER A 286 -8.11 -1.75 -5.25
N PRO A 287 -7.53 -2.04 -4.08
CA PRO A 287 -7.24 -3.42 -3.71
C PRO A 287 -8.47 -4.33 -3.83
N PRO A 288 -8.27 -5.65 -3.96
CA PRO A 288 -9.35 -6.63 -4.00
C PRO A 288 -10.12 -6.69 -2.67
#